data_AF-A0A1Z9QBS2-F1
#
_entry.id   AF-A0A1Z9QBS2-F1
#
_cell.length_a   1.000
_cell.length_b   1.000
_cell.length_c   1.000
_cell.angle_alpha   90.00
_cell.angle_beta   90.00
_cell.angle_gamma   90.00
#
_symmetry.space_group_name_H-M   'P 1'
#
loop_
_entity.id
_entity.type
_entity.pdbx_description
1 polymer ?
#
loop_
_entity_poly.entity_id
_entity_poly.type
_entity_poly.pdbx_seq_one_letter_code
_entity_poly.pdbx_strand_id
1 'polypeptide(L)'
;MHRSMVPINRSDDVSDRDDRRSPSSRHPNRRTRFQSHWRTAPMTILIGIVFTLISAVLVAIAALGLPGTWLIIAFAALIDVVELLWKGDSEPTFGWVAFAIALLLAAAAEVVEFLAGAAGAKAGGASRRGTVGALIGGFVGGIVGTFVIPIPLVGTLVGAALGAGGGALIGELTREGAGLRDTVKPATGAAAGRVAGTVVKIGFAIAIWIQLSVAAFV
;
A
#
# COMPACT_ATOMS: atom_id res chain seq x y z
N MET A 1 -71.24 -10.05 -75.90
CA MET A 1 -70.47 -10.14 -77.16
C MET A 1 -69.65 -8.86 -77.32
N HIS A 2 -68.34 -8.89 -77.05
CA HIS A 2 -67.35 -8.15 -77.84
C HIS A 2 -65.94 -8.63 -77.48
N ARG A 3 -65.25 -9.18 -78.49
CA ARG A 3 -63.83 -9.57 -78.47
C ARG A 3 -62.97 -8.37 -78.88
N SER A 4 -61.67 -8.50 -78.56
CA SER A 4 -60.48 -7.82 -79.10
C SER A 4 -60.20 -6.43 -78.51
N MET A 5 -58.95 -6.03 -78.20
CA MET A 5 -57.67 -6.36 -78.81
C MET A 5 -56.53 -6.40 -77.78
N VAL A 6 -55.56 -7.28 -78.02
CA VAL A 6 -54.19 -7.21 -77.50
C VAL A 6 -53.38 -6.34 -78.46
N PRO A 7 -52.46 -5.51 -77.96
CA PRO A 7 -51.20 -5.25 -78.65
C PRO A 7 -50.04 -5.83 -77.84
N ILE A 8 -49.26 -6.65 -78.54
CA ILE A 8 -47.94 -7.14 -78.17
C ILE A 8 -46.99 -5.95 -78.35
N ASN A 9 -46.28 -5.54 -77.30
CA ASN A 9 -45.04 -4.76 -77.46
C ASN A 9 -43.89 -5.54 -76.82
N ARG A 10 -42.90 -5.83 -77.65
CA ARG A 10 -41.73 -6.65 -77.38
C ARG A 10 -40.53 -5.83 -77.85
N SER A 11 -39.74 -5.35 -76.91
CA SER A 11 -38.31 -5.00 -77.06
C SER A 11 -37.88 -4.35 -75.73
N ASP A 12 -37.15 -5.06 -74.88
CA ASP A 12 -35.67 -5.13 -74.87
C ASP A 12 -35.07 -4.03 -73.97
N ASP A 13 -34.70 -4.43 -72.75
CA ASP A 13 -33.46 -4.06 -72.02
C ASP A 13 -33.58 -4.70 -70.63
N VAL A 14 -32.98 -5.85 -70.34
CA VAL A 14 -31.55 -6.07 -70.07
C VAL A 14 -30.96 -5.04 -69.09
N SER A 15 -30.42 -5.60 -68.01
CA SER A 15 -29.60 -5.00 -66.96
C SER A 15 -30.27 -3.98 -66.04
N ASP A 16 -30.90 -4.48 -64.99
CA ASP A 16 -30.63 -3.92 -63.66
C ASP A 16 -30.36 -5.07 -62.67
N ARG A 17 -29.20 -5.70 -62.89
CA ARG A 17 -28.51 -6.47 -61.86
C ARG A 17 -27.67 -5.47 -61.07
N ASP A 18 -27.63 -5.70 -59.77
CA ASP A 18 -26.67 -5.17 -58.79
C ASP A 18 -27.13 -3.99 -57.93
N ASP A 19 -28.12 -4.24 -57.07
CA ASP A 19 -28.21 -3.55 -55.78
C ASP A 19 -28.05 -4.52 -54.59
N ARG A 20 -27.14 -5.50 -54.74
CA ARG A 20 -26.54 -6.18 -53.57
C ARG A 20 -25.40 -5.32 -53.03
N ARG A 21 -25.74 -4.22 -52.35
CA ARG A 21 -24.78 -3.54 -51.47
C ARG A 21 -24.49 -4.45 -50.28
N SER A 22 -23.48 -5.30 -50.43
CA SER A 22 -22.83 -5.96 -49.31
C SER A 22 -22.41 -4.90 -48.28
N PRO A 23 -22.79 -4.99 -47.00
CA PRO A 23 -22.17 -4.20 -45.98
C PRO A 23 -20.70 -4.59 -45.96
N SER A 24 -19.81 -3.66 -46.32
CA SER A 24 -18.38 -3.87 -46.16
C SER A 24 -18.11 -4.20 -44.70
N SER A 25 -17.79 -5.46 -44.43
CA SER A 25 -17.26 -5.92 -43.15
C SER A 25 -15.91 -5.23 -42.95
N ARG A 26 -15.93 -4.03 -42.35
CA ARG A 26 -14.74 -3.35 -41.86
C ARG A 26 -14.14 -4.24 -40.76
N HIS A 27 -13.30 -5.19 -41.15
CA HIS A 27 -12.47 -5.90 -40.20
C HIS A 27 -11.63 -4.84 -39.46
N PRO A 28 -11.74 -4.72 -38.13
CA PRO A 28 -10.85 -3.84 -37.39
C PRO A 28 -9.43 -4.30 -37.66
N ASN A 29 -8.62 -3.37 -38.18
CA ASN A 29 -7.27 -3.60 -38.65
C ASN A 29 -6.41 -4.20 -37.52
N ARG A 30 -6.16 -5.52 -37.53
CA ARG A 30 -5.36 -6.23 -36.49
C ARG A 30 -3.99 -5.59 -36.24
N ARG A 31 -3.45 -4.84 -37.21
CA ARG A 31 -2.17 -4.14 -37.11
C ARG A 31 -2.16 -3.00 -36.10
N THR A 32 -3.30 -2.32 -35.85
CA THR A 32 -3.35 -1.21 -34.89
C THR A 32 -3.37 -1.70 -33.45
N ARG A 33 -4.04 -2.84 -33.16
CA ARG A 33 -4.07 -3.46 -31.82
C ARG A 33 -2.73 -4.03 -31.39
N PHE A 34 -1.93 -4.50 -32.36
CA PHE A 34 -0.59 -5.01 -32.07
C PHE A 34 0.37 -3.86 -31.72
N GLN A 35 0.33 -2.73 -32.43
CA GLN A 35 1.23 -1.60 -32.20
C GLN A 35 1.01 -0.84 -30.87
N SER A 36 -0.20 -0.87 -30.29
CA SER A 36 -0.49 -0.18 -29.01
C SER A 36 0.10 -0.89 -27.79
N HIS A 37 0.09 -2.23 -27.75
CA HIS A 37 0.59 -3.01 -26.60
C HIS A 37 2.10 -2.81 -26.35
N TRP A 38 2.90 -2.69 -27.42
CA TRP A 38 4.35 -2.54 -27.29
C TRP A 38 4.78 -1.14 -26.83
N ARG A 39 3.88 -0.14 -26.88
CA ARG A 39 4.19 1.24 -26.46
C ARG A 39 3.88 1.50 -24.99
N THR A 40 2.90 0.82 -24.40
CA THR A 40 2.51 1.00 -22.99
C THR A 40 3.20 0.02 -22.04
N ALA A 41 3.54 -1.18 -22.52
CA ALA A 41 4.27 -2.19 -21.73
C ALA A 41 5.57 -1.68 -21.07
N PRO A 42 6.47 -0.94 -21.74
CA PRO A 42 7.69 -0.44 -21.09
C PRO A 42 7.39 0.58 -19.98
N MET A 43 6.32 1.37 -20.10
CA MET A 43 5.94 2.35 -19.06
C MET A 43 5.41 1.66 -17.81
N THR A 44 4.56 0.63 -17.95
CA THR A 44 4.03 -0.13 -16.80
C THR A 44 5.15 -0.85 -16.05
N ILE A 45 6.09 -1.46 -16.77
CA ILE A 45 7.27 -2.10 -16.16
C ILE A 45 8.12 -1.07 -15.41
N LEU A 46 8.33 0.11 -15.99
CA LEU A 46 9.08 1.18 -15.35
C LEU A 46 8.40 1.65 -14.05
N ILE A 47 7.08 1.82 -14.06
CA ILE A 47 6.29 2.20 -12.87
C ILE A 47 6.46 1.14 -11.77
N GLY A 48 6.30 -0.14 -12.08
CA GLY A 48 6.48 -1.22 -11.10
C GLY A 48 7.90 -1.27 -10.51
N ILE A 49 8.93 -1.01 -11.32
CA ILE A 49 10.33 -0.93 -10.85
C ILE A 49 10.50 0.27 -9.91
N VAL A 50 10.05 1.45 -10.31
CA VAL A 50 10.14 2.68 -9.50
C VAL A 50 9.39 2.51 -8.18
N PHE A 51 8.17 1.96 -8.24
CA PHE A 51 7.40 1.62 -7.05
C PHE A 51 8.18 0.71 -6.11
N THR A 52 8.73 -0.38 -6.63
CA THR A 52 9.45 -1.38 -5.83
C THR A 52 10.68 -0.78 -5.15
N LEU A 53 11.46 0.02 -5.86
CA LEU A 53 12.67 0.64 -5.33
C LEU A 53 12.37 1.69 -4.27
N ILE A 54 11.38 2.55 -4.51
CA ILE A 54 10.99 3.59 -3.53
C ILE A 54 10.34 2.94 -2.31
N SER A 55 9.46 1.97 -2.49
CA SER A 55 8.80 1.26 -1.38
C SER A 55 9.80 0.51 -0.50
N ALA A 56 10.93 0.04 -1.04
CA ALA A 56 12.01 -0.52 -0.22
C ALA A 56 12.59 0.51 0.78
N VAL A 57 12.72 1.77 0.37
CA VAL A 57 13.10 2.87 1.27
C VAL A 57 12.00 3.15 2.29
N LEU A 58 10.72 3.09 1.89
CA LEU A 58 9.59 3.27 2.80
C LEU A 58 9.48 2.13 3.84
N VAL A 59 9.92 0.91 3.52
CA VAL A 59 10.08 -0.17 4.50
C VAL A 59 11.14 0.20 5.54
N ALA A 60 12.26 0.79 5.12
CA ALA A 60 13.26 1.30 6.06
C ALA A 60 12.68 2.41 6.95
N ILE A 61 11.82 3.29 6.41
CA ILE A 61 11.08 4.28 7.21
C ILE A 61 10.17 3.61 8.24
N ALA A 62 9.46 2.52 7.89
CA ALA A 62 8.65 1.77 8.85
C ALA A 62 9.50 1.21 10.01
N ALA A 63 10.75 0.81 9.72
CA ALA A 63 11.70 0.35 10.72
C ALA A 63 12.16 1.46 11.70
N LEU A 64 12.04 2.73 11.30
CA LEU A 64 12.24 3.91 12.17
C LEU A 64 11.01 4.20 13.05
N GLY A 65 10.03 3.31 13.15
CA GLY A 65 8.81 3.54 13.93
C GLY A 65 7.90 4.65 13.39
N LEU A 66 8.18 5.11 12.16
CA LEU A 66 7.33 6.04 11.41
C LEU A 66 6.20 5.26 10.70
N PRO A 67 5.14 5.94 10.21
CA PRO A 67 4.01 5.30 9.52
C PRO A 67 4.37 4.82 8.10
N GLY A 68 5.50 4.12 7.92
CA GLY A 68 6.02 3.72 6.60
C GLY A 68 5.12 2.75 5.83
N THR A 69 4.36 1.89 6.51
CA THR A 69 3.34 1.01 5.88
C THR A 69 2.26 1.84 5.18
N TRP A 70 1.81 2.92 5.81
CA TRP A 70 0.84 3.85 5.23
C TRP A 70 1.44 4.63 4.06
N LEU A 71 2.73 4.99 4.12
CA LEU A 71 3.41 5.67 3.03
C LEU A 71 3.52 4.78 1.78
N ILE A 72 3.78 3.48 1.95
CA ILE A 72 3.81 2.52 0.82
C ILE A 72 2.43 2.49 0.13
N ILE A 73 1.36 2.38 0.93
CA ILE A 73 -0.01 2.35 0.42
C ILE A 73 -0.37 3.67 -0.27
N ALA A 74 -0.05 4.80 0.35
CA ALA A 74 -0.29 6.12 -0.20
C ALA A 74 0.47 6.34 -1.52
N PHE A 75 1.68 5.80 -1.63
CA PHE A 75 2.47 5.88 -2.85
C PHE A 75 1.87 5.02 -3.98
N ALA A 76 1.42 3.80 -3.67
CA ALA A 76 0.67 2.97 -4.63
C ALA A 76 -0.62 3.69 -5.10
N ALA A 77 -1.38 4.26 -4.16
CA ALA A 77 -2.59 5.01 -4.49
C ALA A 77 -2.30 6.27 -5.34
N LEU A 78 -1.19 6.96 -5.07
CA LEU A 78 -0.76 8.11 -5.86
C LEU A 78 -0.46 7.72 -7.31
N ILE A 79 0.17 6.56 -7.53
CA ILE A 79 0.42 6.05 -8.88
C ILE A 79 -0.90 5.86 -9.63
N ASP A 80 -1.86 5.16 -9.03
CA ASP A 80 -3.17 4.91 -9.66
C ASP A 80 -3.93 6.21 -9.94
N VAL A 81 -3.90 7.17 -9.00
CA VAL A 81 -4.51 8.49 -9.21
C VAL A 81 -3.86 9.23 -10.37
N VAL A 82 -2.52 9.22 -10.46
CA VAL A 82 -1.79 9.87 -11.56
C VAL A 82 -2.10 9.20 -12.89
N GLU A 83 -2.18 7.87 -12.94
CA GLU A 83 -2.55 7.14 -14.16
C GLU A 83 -3.97 7.42 -14.61
N LEU A 84 -4.93 7.45 -13.68
CA LEU A 84 -6.31 7.81 -13.95
C LEU A 84 -6.42 9.23 -14.54
N LEU A 85 -5.67 10.19 -13.99
CA LEU A 85 -5.64 11.58 -14.48
C LEU A 85 -5.00 11.70 -15.87
N TRP A 86 -4.03 10.85 -16.20
CA TRP A 86 -3.29 10.94 -17.47
C TRP A 86 -3.94 10.13 -18.61
N LYS A 87 -4.47 8.95 -18.30
CA LYS A 87 -4.96 7.98 -19.28
C LYS A 87 -6.48 7.81 -19.27
N GLY A 88 -7.21 8.44 -18.35
CA GLY A 88 -8.67 8.30 -18.22
C GLY A 88 -9.04 6.90 -17.69
N ASP A 89 -10.01 6.24 -18.33
CA ASP A 89 -10.58 4.92 -17.94
C ASP A 89 -9.62 3.72 -18.11
N SER A 90 -8.36 3.88 -17.74
CA SER A 90 -7.41 2.77 -17.65
C SER A 90 -7.70 1.95 -16.41
N GLU A 91 -7.58 0.63 -16.54
CA GLU A 91 -7.53 -0.26 -15.37
C GLU A 91 -6.40 0.21 -14.44
N PRO A 92 -6.65 0.35 -13.13
CA PRO A 92 -5.62 0.73 -12.16
C PRO A 92 -4.44 -0.26 -12.17
N THR A 93 -3.24 0.23 -11.91
CA THR A 93 -2.06 -0.63 -11.73
C THR A 93 -2.24 -1.53 -10.51
N PHE A 94 -2.85 -1.02 -9.43
CA PHE A 94 -3.12 -1.81 -8.24
C PHE A 94 -4.61 -2.12 -8.11
N GLY A 95 -4.95 -3.41 -8.16
CA GLY A 95 -6.33 -3.84 -7.94
C GLY A 95 -6.85 -3.48 -6.54
N TRP A 96 -8.15 -3.19 -6.41
CA TRP A 96 -8.78 -2.84 -5.13
C TRP A 96 -8.56 -3.88 -4.02
N VAL A 97 -8.46 -5.17 -4.38
CA VAL A 97 -8.14 -6.26 -3.44
C VAL A 97 -6.75 -6.11 -2.85
N ALA A 98 -5.76 -5.68 -3.67
CA ALA A 98 -4.39 -5.44 -3.23
C ALA A 98 -4.34 -4.34 -2.17
N PHE A 99 -5.10 -3.25 -2.36
CA PHE A 99 -5.25 -2.20 -1.34
C PHE A 99 -5.94 -2.69 -0.08
N ALA A 100 -7.01 -3.48 -0.20
CA ALA A 100 -7.72 -4.00 0.97
C ALA A 100 -6.81 -4.88 1.85
N ILE A 101 -6.02 -5.76 1.22
CA ILE A 101 -5.03 -6.59 1.92
C ILE A 101 -3.95 -5.71 2.56
N ALA A 102 -3.39 -4.76 1.82
CA ALA A 102 -2.34 -3.88 2.32
C ALA A 102 -2.82 -3.03 3.51
N LEU A 103 -4.03 -2.47 3.44
CA LEU A 103 -4.66 -1.70 4.52
C LEU A 103 -4.88 -2.55 5.77
N LEU A 104 -5.34 -3.79 5.60
CA LEU A 104 -5.52 -4.72 6.72
C LEU A 104 -4.19 -5.05 7.40
N LEU A 105 -3.16 -5.36 6.61
CA LEU A 105 -1.82 -5.63 7.12
C LEU A 105 -1.21 -4.40 7.80
N ALA A 106 -1.38 -3.20 7.25
CA ALA A 106 -0.87 -1.96 7.83
C ALA A 106 -1.55 -1.65 9.16
N ALA A 107 -2.87 -1.78 9.24
CA ALA A 107 -3.62 -1.62 10.48
C ALA A 107 -3.20 -2.65 11.54
N ALA A 108 -3.05 -3.92 11.14
CA ALA A 108 -2.56 -4.97 12.03
C ALA A 108 -1.14 -4.67 12.55
N ALA A 109 -0.24 -4.20 11.68
CA ALA A 109 1.13 -3.86 12.04
C ALA A 109 1.19 -2.76 13.11
N GLU A 110 0.40 -1.69 12.94
CA GLU A 110 0.34 -0.62 13.93
C GLU A 110 -0.23 -1.12 15.26
N VAL A 111 -1.35 -1.85 15.21
CA VAL A 111 -1.97 -2.41 16.42
C VAL A 111 -0.98 -3.31 17.16
N VAL A 112 -0.28 -4.20 16.45
CA VAL A 112 0.70 -5.10 17.06
C VAL A 112 1.87 -4.31 17.67
N GLU A 113 2.37 -3.28 17.02
CA GLU A 113 3.46 -2.46 17.56
C GLU A 113 3.05 -1.74 18.86
N PHE A 114 1.86 -1.13 18.88
CA PHE A 114 1.32 -0.46 20.07
C PHE A 114 1.04 -1.46 21.19
N LEU A 115 0.41 -2.59 20.87
CA LEU A 115 0.09 -3.63 21.85
C LEU A 115 1.34 -4.31 22.39
N ALA A 116 2.38 -4.54 21.60
CA ALA A 116 3.62 -5.14 22.07
C ALA A 116 4.32 -4.25 23.11
N GLY A 117 4.38 -2.93 22.87
CA GLY A 117 4.91 -1.98 23.86
C GLY A 117 4.10 -1.96 25.16
N ALA A 118 2.76 -1.90 25.04
CA ALA A 118 1.88 -1.89 26.20
C ALA A 118 1.86 -3.24 26.96
N ALA A 119 1.86 -4.36 26.25
CA ALA A 119 1.89 -5.70 26.80
C ALA A 119 3.24 -5.98 27.46
N GLY A 120 4.35 -5.54 26.87
CA GLY A 120 5.67 -5.63 27.49
C GLY A 120 5.72 -4.86 28.82
N ALA A 121 5.21 -3.63 28.85
CA ALA A 121 5.09 -2.85 30.08
C ALA A 121 4.23 -3.57 31.14
N LYS A 122 3.05 -4.04 30.75
CA LYS A 122 2.12 -4.76 31.65
C LYS A 122 2.69 -6.09 32.15
N ALA A 123 3.39 -6.84 31.32
CA ALA A 123 4.06 -8.09 31.70
C ALA A 123 5.16 -7.84 32.75
N GLY A 124 5.78 -6.67 32.71
CA GLY A 124 6.69 -6.20 33.75
C GLY A 124 5.98 -5.70 35.02
N GLY A 125 4.64 -5.62 35.05
CA GLY A 125 3.86 -5.12 36.19
C GLY A 125 3.54 -3.62 36.12
N ALA A 126 3.66 -2.98 34.96
CA ALA A 126 3.32 -1.56 34.82
C ALA A 126 1.85 -1.28 35.16
N SER A 127 1.62 -0.21 35.91
CA SER A 127 0.33 0.43 36.06
C SER A 127 -0.12 1.09 34.75
N ARG A 128 -1.34 1.65 34.76
CA ARG A 128 -1.85 2.44 33.63
C ARG A 128 -0.98 3.66 33.33
N ARG A 129 -0.42 4.31 34.36
CA ARG A 129 0.45 5.48 34.20
C ARG A 129 1.79 5.10 33.58
N GLY A 130 2.40 4.01 34.04
CA GLY A 130 3.61 3.46 33.42
C GLY A 130 3.38 3.01 31.98
N THR A 131 2.24 2.39 31.67
CA THR A 131 1.92 2.00 30.29
C THR A 131 1.80 3.22 29.36
N VAL A 132 1.07 4.27 29.78
CA VAL A 132 0.95 5.51 28.98
C VAL A 132 2.30 6.21 28.85
N GLY A 133 3.07 6.26 29.94
CA GLY A 133 4.43 6.79 29.94
C GLY A 133 5.33 6.05 28.95
N ALA A 134 5.23 4.72 28.87
CA ALA A 134 5.98 3.91 27.91
C ALA A 134 5.67 4.26 26.46
N LEU A 135 4.39 4.45 26.13
CA LEU A 135 3.96 4.79 24.77
C LEU A 135 4.50 6.16 24.34
N ILE A 136 4.31 7.17 25.20
CA ILE A 136 4.78 8.54 24.94
C ILE A 136 6.31 8.58 24.88
N GLY A 137 6.95 7.98 25.90
CA GLY A 137 8.40 7.93 26.00
C GLY A 137 9.03 7.19 24.83
N GLY A 138 8.43 6.08 24.37
CA GLY A 138 8.93 5.34 23.21
C GLY A 138 8.85 6.13 21.92
N PHE A 139 7.78 6.90 21.72
CA PHE A 139 7.64 7.79 20.56
C PHE A 139 8.68 8.93 20.61
N VAL A 140 8.74 9.67 21.73
CA VAL A 140 9.68 10.80 21.90
C VAL A 140 11.13 10.32 21.84
N GLY A 141 11.44 9.23 22.54
CA GLY A 141 12.76 8.63 22.55
C GLY A 141 13.19 8.15 21.18
N GLY A 142 12.28 7.59 20.36
CA GLY A 142 12.57 7.23 18.98
C GLY A 142 12.96 8.43 18.13
N ILE A 143 12.21 9.53 18.22
CA ILE A 143 12.53 10.79 17.53
C ILE A 143 13.90 11.30 17.97
N VAL A 144 14.11 11.46 19.27
CA VAL A 144 15.37 11.97 19.83
C VAL A 144 16.55 11.07 19.45
N GLY A 145 16.41 9.75 19.60
CA GLY A 145 17.45 8.79 19.28
C GLY A 145 17.87 8.81 17.81
N THR A 146 16.93 9.11 16.90
CA THR A 146 17.21 9.27 15.46
C THR A 146 18.22 10.42 15.20
N PHE A 147 18.12 11.52 15.94
CA PHE A 147 19.00 12.68 15.77
C PHE A 147 20.27 12.61 16.62
N VAL A 148 20.23 11.92 17.76
CA VAL A 148 21.37 11.83 18.69
C VAL A 148 22.37 10.76 18.26
N ILE A 149 21.91 9.62 17.73
CA ILE A 149 22.78 8.52 17.32
C ILE A 149 22.95 8.59 15.79
N PRO A 150 24.18 8.71 15.26
CA PRO A 150 24.45 8.97 13.84
C PRO A 150 24.13 7.79 12.89
N ILE A 151 23.54 6.72 13.41
CA ILE A 151 23.04 5.56 12.64
C ILE A 151 21.52 5.58 12.79
N PRO A 152 20.74 6.14 11.83
CA PRO A 152 19.33 6.44 12.03
C PRO A 152 18.52 5.26 12.56
N LEU A 153 18.62 4.08 11.94
CA LEU A 153 17.85 2.91 12.34
C LEU A 153 18.16 2.40 13.75
N VAL A 154 19.44 2.35 14.09
CA VAL A 154 19.88 1.94 15.43
C VAL A 154 19.49 3.02 16.44
N GLY A 155 19.65 4.29 16.08
CA GLY A 155 19.29 5.44 16.87
C GLY A 155 17.83 5.45 17.25
N THR A 156 16.94 5.28 16.28
CA THR A 156 15.51 5.25 16.52
C THR A 156 15.10 4.06 17.37
N LEU A 157 15.64 2.86 17.10
CA LEU A 157 15.27 1.66 17.85
C LEU A 157 15.73 1.73 19.30
N VAL A 158 16.99 2.13 19.53
CA VAL A 158 17.57 2.30 20.87
C VAL A 158 16.87 3.43 21.60
N GLY A 159 16.68 4.57 20.94
CA GLY A 159 15.96 5.72 21.49
C GLY A 159 14.52 5.36 21.88
N ALA A 160 13.80 4.62 21.04
CA ALA A 160 12.44 4.19 21.33
C ALA A 160 12.39 3.18 22.48
N ALA A 161 13.35 2.25 22.57
CA ALA A 161 13.43 1.30 23.67
C ALA A 161 13.74 1.99 25.00
N LEU A 162 14.77 2.86 25.03
CA LEU A 162 15.16 3.63 26.21
C LEU A 162 14.07 4.63 26.61
N GLY A 163 13.45 5.29 25.65
CA GLY A 163 12.33 6.18 25.86
C GLY A 163 11.12 5.45 26.42
N ALA A 164 10.78 4.26 25.91
CA ALA A 164 9.68 3.46 26.43
C ALA A 164 9.96 3.00 27.86
N GLY A 165 11.17 2.51 28.15
CA GLY A 165 11.57 2.14 29.51
C GLY A 165 11.58 3.32 30.47
N GLY A 166 12.19 4.44 30.09
CA GLY A 166 12.26 5.66 30.89
C GLY A 166 10.88 6.29 31.13
N GLY A 167 10.05 6.33 30.10
CA GLY A 167 8.67 6.79 30.20
C GLY A 167 7.83 5.91 31.12
N ALA A 168 7.99 4.58 31.05
CA ALA A 168 7.36 3.66 31.98
C ALA A 168 7.80 3.90 33.42
N LEU A 169 9.12 4.08 33.63
CA LEU A 169 9.70 4.36 34.94
C LEU A 169 9.15 5.66 35.53
N ILE A 170 9.15 6.75 34.76
CA ILE A 170 8.60 8.04 35.19
C ILE A 170 7.10 7.89 35.51
N GLY A 171 6.35 7.20 34.65
CA GLY A 171 4.93 6.93 34.85
C GLY A 171 4.65 6.16 36.14
N GLU A 172 5.47 5.16 36.47
CA GLU A 172 5.34 4.42 37.72
C GLU A 172 5.73 5.25 38.96
N LEU A 173 6.77 6.07 38.88
CA LEU A 173 7.21 6.91 40.01
C LEU A 173 6.19 7.99 40.39
N THR A 174 5.27 8.35 39.50
CA THR A 174 4.16 9.26 39.82
C THR A 174 3.08 8.62 40.70
N ARG A 175 3.16 7.32 40.96
CA ARG A 175 2.23 6.59 41.82
C ARG A 175 2.72 6.64 43.28
N GLU A 176 1.81 6.94 44.20
CA GLU A 176 2.11 6.92 45.62
C GLU A 176 2.59 5.53 46.06
N GLY A 177 3.69 5.52 46.83
CA GLY A 177 4.32 4.30 47.34
C GLY A 177 5.10 3.48 46.31
N ALA A 178 5.36 3.99 45.11
CA ALA A 178 6.20 3.29 44.13
C ALA A 178 7.69 3.44 44.49
N GLY A 179 8.36 2.32 44.77
CA GLY A 179 9.81 2.28 44.94
C GLY A 179 10.55 2.10 43.61
N LEU A 180 11.75 2.68 43.48
CA LEU A 180 12.54 2.60 42.24
C LEU A 180 12.86 1.15 41.81
N ARG A 181 13.01 0.23 42.76
CA ARG A 181 13.25 -1.20 42.46
C ARG A 181 12.04 -1.87 41.81
N ASP A 182 10.84 -1.43 42.14
CA ASP A 182 9.59 -1.99 41.64
C ASP A 182 9.29 -1.51 40.21
N THR A 183 9.93 -0.42 39.76
CA THR A 183 9.72 0.17 38.43
C THR A 183 10.67 -0.36 37.35
N VAL A 184 11.78 -1.03 37.74
CA VAL A 184 12.77 -1.58 36.81
C VAL A 184 12.16 -2.68 35.93
N LYS A 185 11.40 -3.61 36.51
CA LYS A 185 10.76 -4.71 35.78
C LYS A 185 9.72 -4.19 34.75
N PRO A 186 8.82 -3.26 35.12
CA PRO A 186 7.95 -2.55 34.16
C PRO A 186 8.71 -1.86 33.03
N ALA A 187 9.80 -1.16 33.35
CA ALA A 187 10.59 -0.41 32.38
C ALA A 187 11.32 -1.30 31.38
N THR A 188 11.94 -2.39 31.83
CA THR A 188 12.60 -3.35 30.92
C THR A 188 11.59 -4.09 30.06
N GLY A 189 10.43 -4.45 30.62
CA GLY A 189 9.32 -5.01 29.87
C GLY A 189 8.81 -4.08 28.77
N ALA A 190 8.64 -2.78 29.08
CA ALA A 190 8.24 -1.76 28.10
C ALA A 190 9.25 -1.62 26.95
N ALA A 191 10.54 -1.56 27.26
CA ALA A 191 11.61 -1.47 26.27
C ALA A 191 11.65 -2.70 25.35
N ALA A 192 11.61 -3.92 25.94
CA ALA A 192 11.60 -5.17 25.18
C ALA A 192 10.34 -5.29 24.30
N GLY A 193 9.18 -4.94 24.84
CA GLY A 193 7.92 -4.91 24.11
C GLY A 193 7.95 -3.96 22.92
N ARG A 194 8.55 -2.77 23.07
CA ARG A 194 8.71 -1.81 21.98
C ARG A 194 9.58 -2.36 20.85
N VAL A 195 10.74 -2.95 21.19
CA VAL A 195 11.64 -3.55 20.19
C VAL A 195 10.97 -4.71 19.45
N ALA A 196 10.33 -5.62 20.20
CA ALA A 196 9.63 -6.77 19.61
C ALA A 196 8.50 -6.32 18.66
N GLY A 197 7.74 -5.30 19.06
CA GLY A 197 6.69 -4.70 18.22
C GLY A 197 7.22 -4.16 16.90
N THR A 198 8.33 -3.41 16.93
CA THR A 198 8.96 -2.85 15.73
C THR A 198 9.49 -3.94 14.80
N VAL A 199 10.09 -5.02 15.33
CA VAL A 199 10.54 -6.17 14.52
C VAL A 199 9.36 -6.80 13.77
N VAL A 200 8.23 -7.02 14.46
CA VAL A 200 7.04 -7.59 13.83
C VAL A 200 6.46 -6.62 12.78
N LYS A 201 6.42 -5.32 13.07
CA LYS A 201 5.97 -4.28 12.12
C LYS A 201 6.80 -4.25 10.84
N ILE A 202 8.13 -4.44 10.93
CA ILE A 202 9.00 -4.56 9.76
C ILE A 202 8.59 -5.76 8.90
N GLY A 203 8.26 -6.90 9.52
CA GLY A 203 7.73 -8.07 8.81
C GLY A 203 6.46 -7.76 8.02
N PHE A 204 5.51 -7.04 8.62
CA PHE A 204 4.31 -6.57 7.92
C PHE A 204 4.63 -5.58 6.79
N ALA A 205 5.57 -4.64 7.00
CA ALA A 205 5.99 -3.69 5.97
C ALA A 205 6.61 -4.41 4.76
N ILE A 206 7.44 -5.43 4.99
CA ILE A 206 8.00 -6.27 3.93
C ILE A 206 6.90 -7.03 3.20
N ALA A 207 5.92 -7.60 3.93
CA ALA A 207 4.81 -8.31 3.32
C ALA A 207 3.97 -7.40 2.41
N ILE A 208 3.64 -6.19 2.86
CA ILE A 208 2.93 -5.18 2.06
C ILE A 208 3.74 -4.79 0.83
N TRP A 209 5.04 -4.54 1.01
CA TRP A 209 5.94 -4.17 -0.08
C TRP A 209 5.99 -5.25 -1.16
N ILE A 210 6.24 -6.51 -0.78
CA ILE A 210 6.28 -7.64 -1.74
C ILE A 210 4.92 -7.81 -2.42
N GLN A 211 3.83 -7.79 -1.67
CA GLN A 211 2.49 -8.00 -2.21
C GLN A 211 2.08 -6.92 -3.21
N LEU A 212 2.34 -5.64 -2.91
CA LEU A 212 2.05 -4.55 -3.84
C LEU A 212 3.04 -4.53 -5.01
N SER A 213 4.30 -4.87 -4.79
CA SER A 213 5.27 -5.02 -5.88
C SER A 213 4.85 -6.09 -6.87
N VAL A 214 4.37 -7.25 -6.40
CA VAL A 214 3.81 -8.30 -7.27
C VAL A 214 2.61 -7.76 -8.03
N ALA A 215 1.68 -7.08 -7.34
CA ALA A 215 0.50 -6.50 -7.98
C ALA A 215 0.86 -5.48 -9.09
N ALA A 216 1.96 -4.73 -8.95
CA ALA A 216 2.41 -3.76 -9.94
C ALA A 216 2.89 -4.38 -11.28
N PHE A 217 3.08 -5.70 -11.35
CA PHE A 217 3.57 -6.39 -12.55
C PHE A 217 2.57 -7.39 -13.14
N VAL A 218 1.38 -7.52 -12.56
CA VAL A 218 0.33 -8.47 -13.00
C VAL A 218 -0.81 -7.69 -13.63
#